data_AF-A0A1F6UYJ8-F1
#
_entry.id   AF-A0A1F6UYJ8-F1
#
_cell.length_a   1.000
_cell.length_b   1.000
_cell.length_c   1.000
_cell.angle_alpha   90.00
_cell.angle_beta   90.00
_cell.angle_gamma   90.00
#
_symmetry.space_group_name_H-M   'P 1'
#
loop_
_entity.id
_entity.type
_entity.pdbx_description
1 polymer ?
#
loop_
_entity_poly.entity_id
_entity_poly.type
_entity_poly.pdbx_seq_one_letter_code
_entity_poly.pdbx_strand_id
1 'polypeptide(L)'
;MQIIDGKKLSGEILDKVKREVSLLPFTPVFCDVLVGEDPASLQYVKMKGRMAVMMGIAFHKANFPSSVTTLELIKEIKALNKIENMCGIIVQLPLPLHLDRALVLNAIDSGLDVDCLGAVASDNFYSHYNSETDLCFPTALSCMALLDSLHLDLKTKNIAVLGQGILVGKPVSALLRYRGLSSITIDINTEHKEELIKNADVIISGIGKSRHIKGDMIKKGVVLIDAGTSESLERSSMGEPNAKIVGDVDLESVKDVASYVSPVPGGVGPVTIAMLLNNVLKVAQNKHE
;
A
#
# COMPACT_ATOMS: atom_id res chain seq x y z
N MET A 1 0.22 1.32 -25.37
CA MET A 1 0.02 1.06 -23.92
C MET A 1 -1.15 1.87 -23.38
N GLN A 2 -2.02 1.27 -22.57
CA GLN A 2 -3.09 1.94 -21.83
C GLN A 2 -2.64 2.22 -20.38
N ILE A 3 -3.12 3.32 -19.81
CA ILE A 3 -2.81 3.70 -18.43
C ILE A 3 -3.89 3.14 -17.49
N ILE A 4 -3.46 2.47 -16.44
CA ILE A 4 -4.34 2.02 -15.35
C ILE A 4 -4.50 3.21 -14.39
N ASP A 5 -5.65 3.89 -14.48
CA ASP A 5 -5.91 5.11 -13.71
C ASP A 5 -6.28 4.80 -12.26
N GLY A 6 -5.26 4.74 -11.40
CA GLY A 6 -5.43 4.51 -9.97
C GLY A 6 -6.10 5.67 -9.23
N LYS A 7 -6.08 6.90 -9.77
CA LYS A 7 -6.83 8.01 -9.17
C LYS A 7 -8.33 7.81 -9.36
N LYS A 8 -8.74 7.43 -10.57
CA LYS A 8 -10.14 7.08 -10.86
C LYS A 8 -10.60 5.92 -9.98
N LEU A 9 -9.84 4.83 -9.93
CA LEU A 9 -10.18 3.66 -9.11
C LEU A 9 -10.24 4.00 -7.61
N SER A 10 -9.29 4.81 -7.11
CA SER A 10 -9.31 5.32 -5.74
C SER A 10 -10.61 6.08 -5.42
N GLY A 11 -11.08 6.93 -6.33
CA GLY A 11 -12.37 7.62 -6.21
C GLY A 11 -13.55 6.67 -6.07
N GLU A 12 -13.63 5.64 -6.91
CA GLU A 12 -14.70 4.63 -6.88
C GLU A 12 -14.74 3.86 -5.55
N ILE A 13 -13.55 3.48 -5.04
CA ILE A 13 -13.41 2.80 -3.73
C ILE A 13 -13.84 3.73 -2.60
N LEU A 14 -13.38 4.99 -2.61
CA LEU A 14 -13.72 5.98 -1.58
C LEU A 14 -15.22 6.28 -1.57
N ASP A 15 -15.85 6.39 -2.75
CA ASP A 15 -17.30 6.59 -2.83
C ASP A 15 -18.06 5.42 -2.20
N LYS A 16 -17.59 4.18 -2.37
CA LYS A 16 -18.12 3.02 -1.65
C LYS A 16 -17.90 3.18 -0.15
N VAL A 17 -16.68 3.47 0.30
CA VAL A 17 -16.36 3.63 1.72
C VAL A 17 -17.27 4.67 2.37
N LYS A 18 -17.44 5.84 1.74
CA LYS A 18 -18.31 6.91 2.24
C LYS A 18 -19.77 6.47 2.40
N ARG A 19 -20.31 5.74 1.42
CA ARG A 19 -21.67 5.20 1.49
C ARG A 19 -21.81 4.23 2.66
N GLU A 20 -20.90 3.26 2.77
CA GLU A 20 -20.95 2.24 3.83
C GLU A 20 -20.75 2.85 5.22
N VAL A 21 -19.82 3.81 5.38
CA VAL A 21 -19.62 4.52 6.65
C VAL A 21 -20.89 5.27 7.08
N SER A 22 -21.66 5.83 6.13
CA SER A 22 -22.92 6.53 6.45
C SER A 22 -24.03 5.61 6.97
N LEU A 23 -23.89 4.29 6.82
CA LEU A 23 -24.83 3.29 7.32
C LEU A 23 -24.48 2.79 8.73
N LEU A 24 -23.30 3.12 9.25
CA LEU A 24 -22.88 2.71 10.59
C LEU A 24 -23.64 3.50 11.66
N PRO A 25 -24.00 2.89 12.81
CA PRO A 25 -24.71 3.61 13.88
C PRO A 25 -23.78 4.45 14.76
N PHE A 26 -22.47 4.43 14.49
CA PHE A 26 -21.46 5.21 15.19
C PHE A 26 -20.47 5.80 14.19
N THR A 27 -19.73 6.83 14.62
CA THR A 27 -18.65 7.40 13.80
C THR A 27 -17.35 6.65 14.06
N PRO A 28 -16.80 5.91 13.08
CA PRO A 28 -15.53 5.23 13.24
C PRO A 28 -14.37 6.23 13.40
N VAL A 29 -13.40 5.88 14.23
CA VAL A 29 -12.20 6.68 14.49
C VAL A 29 -10.98 6.01 13.86
N PHE A 30 -10.21 6.78 13.10
CA PHE A 30 -8.92 6.39 12.52
C PHE A 30 -7.81 7.26 13.10
N CYS A 31 -6.69 6.64 13.49
CA CYS A 31 -5.52 7.32 14.02
C CYS A 31 -4.28 7.03 13.17
N ASP A 32 -3.53 8.08 12.85
CA ASP A 32 -2.20 7.99 12.25
C ASP A 32 -1.19 8.57 13.23
N VAL A 33 -0.34 7.71 13.79
CA VAL A 33 0.67 8.06 14.78
C VAL A 33 1.90 8.60 14.07
N LEU A 34 2.19 9.88 14.29
CA LEU A 34 3.33 10.57 13.70
C LEU A 34 4.40 10.86 14.77
N VAL A 35 5.65 10.53 14.48
CA VAL A 35 6.79 10.87 15.32
C VAL A 35 7.75 11.80 14.57
N GLY A 36 8.03 12.96 15.14
CA GLY A 36 8.89 13.98 14.53
C GLY A 36 8.17 14.90 13.55
N GLU A 37 8.96 15.60 12.74
CA GLU A 37 8.50 16.75 11.94
C GLU A 37 8.93 16.65 10.47
N ASP A 38 9.18 15.44 9.97
CA ASP A 38 9.51 15.22 8.56
C ASP A 38 8.40 15.81 7.65
N PRO A 39 8.71 16.79 6.77
CA PRO A 39 7.70 17.49 5.98
C PRO A 39 6.87 16.57 5.07
N ALA A 40 7.50 15.54 4.50
CA ALA A 40 6.82 14.58 3.64
C ALA A 40 5.80 13.78 4.47
N SER A 41 6.22 13.23 5.61
CA SER A 41 5.35 12.52 6.55
C SER A 41 4.18 13.38 7.02
N LEU A 42 4.42 14.64 7.39
CA LEU A 42 3.37 15.59 7.76
C LEU A 42 2.33 15.81 6.65
N GLN A 43 2.79 15.96 5.40
CA GLN A 43 1.90 16.12 4.24
C GLN A 43 1.04 14.88 4.00
N TYR A 44 1.65 13.69 4.11
CA TYR A 44 0.95 12.40 3.96
C TYR A 44 -0.10 12.19 5.04
N VAL A 45 0.24 12.40 6.32
CA VAL A 45 -0.71 12.30 7.44
C VAL A 45 -1.87 13.29 7.25
N LYS A 46 -1.58 14.54 6.87
CA LYS A 46 -2.61 15.55 6.60
C LYS A 46 -3.51 15.17 5.42
N MET A 47 -2.98 14.48 4.41
CA MET A 47 -3.79 13.96 3.30
C MET A 47 -4.69 12.83 3.77
N LYS A 48 -4.17 11.82 4.48
CA LYS A 48 -4.96 10.70 5.01
C LYS A 48 -6.07 11.18 5.95
N GLY A 49 -5.76 12.09 6.87
CA GLY A 49 -6.75 12.65 7.78
C GLY A 49 -7.86 13.42 7.06
N ARG A 50 -7.53 14.22 6.03
CA ARG A 50 -8.54 14.87 5.19
C ARG A 50 -9.43 13.86 4.46
N MET A 51 -8.84 12.82 3.89
CA MET A 51 -9.59 11.77 3.19
C MET A 51 -10.51 11.02 4.15
N ALA A 52 -10.02 10.60 5.32
CA ALA A 52 -10.84 9.97 6.35
C ALA A 52 -12.07 10.82 6.71
N VAL A 53 -11.86 12.10 7.02
CA VAL A 53 -12.96 13.03 7.36
C VAL A 53 -13.97 13.17 6.22
N MET A 54 -13.52 13.25 4.96
CA MET A 54 -14.43 13.29 3.80
C MET A 54 -15.30 12.04 3.65
N MET A 55 -14.82 10.88 4.13
CA MET A 55 -15.56 9.61 4.13
C MET A 55 -16.50 9.46 5.34
N GLY A 56 -16.54 10.43 6.25
CA GLY A 56 -17.31 10.32 7.50
C GLY A 56 -16.58 9.59 8.62
N ILE A 57 -15.26 9.39 8.50
CA ILE A 57 -14.41 8.76 9.51
C ILE A 57 -13.75 9.87 10.34
N ALA A 58 -13.93 9.85 11.66
CA ALA A 58 -13.27 10.78 12.55
C ALA A 58 -11.75 10.51 12.58
N PHE A 59 -10.94 11.56 12.51
CA PHE A 59 -9.49 11.44 12.50
C PHE A 59 -8.90 11.85 13.85
N HIS A 60 -8.29 10.92 14.55
CA HIS A 60 -7.55 11.18 15.78
C HIS A 60 -6.08 11.47 15.45
N LYS A 61 -5.62 12.66 15.81
CA LYS A 61 -4.25 13.10 15.57
C LYS A 61 -3.36 12.75 16.76
N ALA A 62 -2.37 11.89 16.56
CA ALA A 62 -1.39 11.51 17.59
C ALA A 62 0.02 11.90 17.12
N ASN A 63 0.49 13.07 17.54
CA ASN A 63 1.80 13.59 17.17
C ASN A 63 2.75 13.57 18.37
N PHE A 64 3.93 13.00 18.17
CA PHE A 64 4.97 12.90 19.19
C PHE A 64 6.27 13.59 18.73
N PRO A 65 7.05 14.17 19.65
CA PRO A 65 8.34 14.75 19.31
C PRO A 65 9.31 13.65 18.85
N SER A 66 10.31 14.02 18.04
CA SER A 66 11.36 13.08 17.62
C SER A 66 12.17 12.51 18.80
N SER A 67 12.15 13.16 19.96
CA SER A 67 12.83 12.72 21.17
C SER A 67 12.07 11.67 21.99
N VAL A 68 10.84 11.29 21.60
CA VAL A 68 10.06 10.28 22.33
C VAL A 68 10.82 8.97 22.42
N THR A 69 10.70 8.24 23.53
CA THR A 69 11.30 6.91 23.68
C THR A 69 10.36 5.81 23.18
N THR A 70 10.91 4.64 22.85
CA THR A 70 10.12 3.46 22.46
C THR A 70 9.06 3.11 23.51
N LEU A 71 9.42 3.14 24.80
CA LEU A 71 8.50 2.76 25.88
C LEU A 71 7.37 3.77 26.07
N GLU A 72 7.66 5.07 25.96
CA GLU A 72 6.64 6.11 26.00
C GLU A 72 5.68 5.97 24.81
N LEU A 73 6.20 5.80 23.60
CA LEU A 73 5.36 5.65 22.41
C LEU A 73 4.46 4.41 22.49
N ILE A 74 4.98 3.28 22.98
CA ILE A 74 4.19 2.07 23.21
C ILE A 74 3.07 2.32 24.22
N LYS A 75 3.36 3.05 25.31
CA LYS A 75 2.34 3.38 26.32
C LYS A 75 1.21 4.20 25.71
N GLU A 76 1.53 5.17 24.87
CA GLU A 76 0.56 6.01 24.17
C GLU A 76 -0.27 5.18 23.17
N ILE A 77 0.37 4.32 22.36
CA ILE A 77 -0.36 3.42 21.45
C ILE A 77 -1.33 2.51 22.21
N LYS A 78 -0.92 1.98 23.38
CA LYS A 78 -1.82 1.18 24.23
C LYS A 78 -3.00 1.98 24.78
N ALA A 79 -2.88 3.29 24.94
CA ALA A 79 -4.01 4.16 25.28
C ALA A 79 -4.90 4.38 24.05
N LEU A 80 -4.32 4.60 22.87
CA LEU A 80 -5.05 4.74 21.61
C LEU A 80 -5.91 3.53 21.29
N ASN A 81 -5.42 2.30 21.53
CA ASN A 81 -6.17 1.06 21.35
C ASN A 81 -7.51 1.02 22.12
N LYS A 82 -7.64 1.83 23.18
CA LYS A 82 -8.81 1.84 24.08
C LYS A 82 -9.78 2.98 23.78
N ILE A 83 -9.49 3.83 22.79
CA ILE A 83 -10.39 4.91 22.40
C ILE A 83 -11.69 4.31 21.85
N GLU A 84 -12.82 4.83 22.32
CA GLU A 84 -14.14 4.43 21.86
C GLU A 84 -14.25 4.62 20.34
N ASN A 85 -14.88 3.66 19.66
CA ASN A 85 -15.04 3.64 18.21
C ASN A 85 -13.73 3.67 17.40
N MET A 86 -12.56 3.43 18.03
CA MET A 86 -11.31 3.23 17.30
C MET A 86 -11.43 2.04 16.36
N CYS A 87 -11.25 2.28 15.07
CA CYS A 87 -11.36 1.31 13.99
C CYS A 87 -10.10 1.20 13.15
N GLY A 88 -9.05 1.95 13.47
CA GLY A 88 -7.77 1.79 12.81
C GLY A 88 -6.68 2.64 13.42
N ILE A 89 -5.52 2.05 13.64
CA ILE A 89 -4.30 2.74 14.07
C ILE A 89 -3.20 2.33 13.09
N ILE A 90 -2.44 3.32 12.62
CA ILE A 90 -1.18 3.11 11.93
C ILE A 90 -0.08 3.93 12.57
N VAL A 91 1.17 3.55 12.31
CA VAL A 91 2.35 4.35 12.65
C VAL A 91 2.99 4.82 11.36
N GLN A 92 3.06 6.14 11.15
CA GLN A 92 3.71 6.72 10.00
C GLN A 92 5.21 6.42 10.03
N LEU A 93 5.70 5.83 8.94
CA LEU A 93 7.11 5.53 8.72
C LEU A 93 7.76 6.59 7.80
N PRO A 94 9.08 6.82 7.91
CA PRO A 94 10.02 6.18 8.83
C PRO A 94 9.91 6.71 10.27
N LEU A 95 10.19 5.84 11.25
CA LEU A 95 10.42 6.26 12.63
C LEU A 95 11.87 6.72 12.82
N PRO A 96 12.14 7.63 13.78
CA PRO A 96 13.50 7.90 14.23
C PRO A 96 14.30 6.63 14.56
N LEU A 97 15.59 6.63 14.22
CA LEU A 97 16.45 5.43 14.29
C LEU A 97 16.61 4.83 15.70
N HIS A 98 16.46 5.63 16.75
CA HIS A 98 16.54 5.14 18.14
C HIS A 98 15.28 4.41 18.60
N LEU A 99 14.19 4.46 17.84
CA LEU A 99 12.96 3.76 18.16
C LEU A 99 13.00 2.33 17.62
N ASP A 100 12.59 1.38 18.46
CA ASP A 100 12.39 0.00 18.01
C ASP A 100 11.07 -0.10 17.24
N ARG A 101 11.19 -0.08 15.90
CA ARG A 101 10.05 -0.16 14.99
C ARG A 101 9.18 -1.40 15.26
N ALA A 102 9.78 -2.56 15.53
CA ALA A 102 9.02 -3.79 15.70
C ALA A 102 8.19 -3.73 16.98
N LEU A 103 8.78 -3.27 18.09
CA LEU A 103 8.05 -3.11 19.35
C LEU A 103 6.94 -2.07 19.26
N VAL A 104 7.15 -0.97 18.52
CA VAL A 104 6.14 0.07 18.30
C VAL A 104 4.97 -0.46 17.47
N LEU A 105 5.23 -1.12 16.35
CA LEU A 105 4.16 -1.69 15.50
C LEU A 105 3.38 -2.78 16.24
N ASN A 106 4.08 -3.63 17.00
CA ASN A 106 3.46 -4.70 17.79
C ASN A 106 2.64 -4.20 19.00
N ALA A 107 2.68 -2.91 19.31
CA ALA A 107 1.85 -2.32 20.36
C ALA A 107 0.42 -2.01 19.89
N ILE A 108 0.19 -1.97 18.57
CA ILE A 108 -1.15 -1.81 17.99
C ILE A 108 -1.92 -3.12 18.18
N ASP A 109 -3.18 -3.05 18.61
CA ASP A 109 -4.06 -4.23 18.64
C ASP A 109 -4.23 -4.76 17.21
N SER A 110 -4.06 -6.08 17.01
CA SER A 110 -4.17 -6.70 15.69
C SER A 110 -5.52 -6.46 14.99
N GLY A 111 -6.62 -6.27 15.75
CA GLY A 111 -7.93 -5.93 15.20
C GLY A 111 -8.06 -4.47 14.76
N LEU A 112 -7.09 -3.62 15.12
CA LEU A 112 -7.01 -2.20 14.77
C LEU A 112 -5.83 -1.89 13.83
N ASP A 113 -4.95 -2.86 13.56
CA ASP A 113 -3.79 -2.68 12.67
C ASP A 113 -4.20 -2.72 11.20
N VAL A 114 -4.78 -1.63 10.73
CA VAL A 114 -5.30 -1.46 9.37
C VAL A 114 -4.20 -1.36 8.30
N ASP A 115 -2.93 -1.35 8.69
CA ASP A 115 -1.77 -1.46 7.77
C ASP A 115 -1.15 -2.87 7.77
N CYS A 116 -1.57 -3.74 8.70
CA CYS A 116 -1.16 -5.14 8.81
C CYS A 116 0.37 -5.32 9.00
N LEU A 117 1.03 -4.36 9.66
CA LEU A 117 2.49 -4.35 9.82
C LEU A 117 2.98 -4.92 11.15
N GLY A 118 2.11 -5.00 12.16
CA GLY A 118 2.37 -5.68 13.42
C GLY A 118 2.41 -7.20 13.23
N ALA A 119 3.26 -7.88 14.00
CA ALA A 119 3.53 -9.30 13.87
C ALA A 119 2.25 -10.14 13.87
N VAL A 120 1.37 -9.95 14.86
CA VAL A 120 0.11 -10.71 14.99
C VAL A 120 -0.83 -10.48 13.80
N ALA A 121 -1.01 -9.22 13.37
CA ALA A 121 -1.88 -8.91 12.23
C ALA A 121 -1.33 -9.52 10.94
N SER A 122 -0.01 -9.43 10.72
CA SER A 122 0.65 -10.02 9.57
C SER A 122 0.60 -11.56 9.59
N ASP A 123 0.82 -12.18 10.74
CA ASP A 123 0.79 -13.63 10.92
C ASP A 123 -0.62 -14.18 10.68
N ASN A 124 -1.65 -13.47 11.15
CA ASN A 124 -3.04 -13.81 10.87
C ASN A 124 -3.27 -13.85 9.35
N PHE A 125 -2.91 -12.77 8.63
CA PHE A 125 -3.02 -12.68 7.17
C PHE A 125 -2.26 -13.78 6.43
N TYR A 126 -1.03 -14.11 6.84
CA TYR A 126 -0.23 -15.15 6.16
C TYR A 126 -0.67 -16.59 6.49
N SER A 127 -1.33 -16.79 7.63
CA SER A 127 -1.88 -18.09 8.04
C SER A 127 -3.20 -18.38 7.34
N HIS A 128 -4.08 -17.38 7.26
CA HIS A 128 -5.37 -17.45 6.61
C HIS A 128 -5.77 -16.05 6.12
N TYR A 129 -6.55 -15.97 5.05
CA TYR A 129 -7.10 -14.70 4.62
C TYR A 129 -8.49 -14.87 4.04
N ASN A 130 -9.48 -14.28 4.71
CA ASN A 130 -10.81 -14.03 4.19
C ASN A 130 -10.92 -12.57 3.74
N SER A 131 -11.14 -12.36 2.44
CA SER A 131 -11.20 -11.01 1.86
C SER A 131 -12.34 -10.14 2.38
N GLU A 132 -13.38 -10.73 2.95
CA GLU A 132 -14.54 -10.01 3.48
C GLU A 132 -14.26 -9.42 4.86
N THR A 133 -13.73 -10.26 5.76
CA THR A 133 -13.59 -9.91 7.20
C THR A 133 -12.19 -9.45 7.58
N ASP A 134 -11.16 -9.93 6.90
CA ASP A 134 -9.79 -9.80 7.38
C ASP A 134 -9.09 -8.54 6.84
N LEU A 135 -8.17 -8.03 7.66
CA LEU A 135 -7.27 -6.95 7.31
C LEU A 135 -6.12 -7.46 6.44
N CYS A 136 -5.60 -6.58 5.59
CA CYS A 136 -4.48 -6.89 4.70
C CYS A 136 -3.69 -5.62 4.37
N PHE A 137 -2.44 -5.79 3.97
CA PHE A 137 -1.54 -4.73 3.51
C PHE A 137 -2.19 -3.86 2.41
N PRO A 138 -2.44 -2.56 2.67
CA PRO A 138 -3.14 -1.68 1.74
C PRO A 138 -2.49 -1.59 0.35
N THR A 139 -1.16 -1.59 0.27
CA THR A 139 -0.44 -1.54 -1.01
C THR A 139 -0.61 -2.84 -1.82
N ALA A 140 -0.63 -3.99 -1.15
CA ALA A 140 -0.87 -5.27 -1.82
C ALA A 140 -2.31 -5.37 -2.33
N LEU A 141 -3.29 -4.95 -1.52
CA LEU A 141 -4.69 -4.81 -1.92
C LEU A 141 -4.83 -3.88 -3.13
N SER A 142 -4.05 -2.81 -3.18
CA SER A 142 -4.07 -1.85 -4.29
C SER A 142 -3.57 -2.45 -5.59
N CYS A 143 -2.52 -3.28 -5.53
CA CYS A 143 -2.05 -4.02 -6.69
C CYS A 143 -3.12 -4.98 -7.21
N MET A 144 -3.80 -5.70 -6.31
CA MET A 144 -4.89 -6.59 -6.68
C MET A 144 -6.07 -5.84 -7.29
N ALA A 145 -6.50 -4.71 -6.71
CA ALA A 145 -7.62 -3.95 -7.23
C ALA A 145 -7.34 -3.32 -8.60
N LEU A 146 -6.12 -2.84 -8.84
CA LEU A 146 -5.71 -2.39 -10.17
C LEU A 146 -5.77 -3.53 -11.19
N LEU A 147 -5.32 -4.73 -10.83
CA LEU A 147 -5.46 -5.91 -11.71
C LEU A 147 -6.92 -6.28 -11.95
N ASP A 148 -7.74 -6.29 -10.92
CA ASP A 148 -9.17 -6.63 -11.00
C ASP A 148 -9.93 -5.66 -11.91
N SER A 149 -9.53 -4.37 -11.91
CA SER A 149 -10.12 -3.34 -12.78
C SER A 149 -9.91 -3.58 -14.28
N LEU A 150 -8.96 -4.46 -14.65
CA LEU A 150 -8.69 -4.81 -16.05
C LEU A 150 -9.57 -5.96 -16.55
N HIS A 151 -10.29 -6.65 -15.65
CA HIS A 151 -11.15 -7.79 -15.98
C HIS A 151 -10.45 -8.88 -16.82
N LEU A 152 -9.17 -9.12 -16.55
CA LEU A 152 -8.37 -10.14 -17.24
C LEU A 152 -8.57 -11.52 -16.58
N ASP A 153 -8.59 -12.58 -17.39
CA ASP A 153 -8.44 -13.94 -16.87
C ASP A 153 -6.97 -14.19 -16.48
N LEU A 154 -6.68 -14.05 -15.19
CA LEU A 154 -5.34 -14.21 -14.63
C LEU A 154 -4.91 -15.68 -14.51
N LYS A 155 -5.83 -16.65 -14.57
CA LYS A 155 -5.50 -18.08 -14.38
C LYS A 155 -4.63 -18.64 -15.50
N THR A 156 -4.68 -18.01 -16.68
CA THR A 156 -3.92 -18.40 -17.87
C THR A 156 -2.63 -17.59 -18.05
N LYS A 157 -2.29 -16.72 -17.10
CA LYS A 157 -1.20 -15.75 -17.22
C LYS A 157 0.01 -16.14 -16.39
N ASN A 158 1.19 -15.92 -16.95
CA ASN A 158 2.43 -15.95 -16.19
C ASN A 158 2.56 -14.66 -15.38
N ILE A 159 2.42 -14.75 -14.06
CA ILE A 159 2.54 -13.59 -13.16
C ILE A 159 3.91 -13.59 -12.49
N ALA A 160 4.65 -12.49 -12.65
CA ALA A 160 5.90 -12.25 -11.96
C ALA A 160 5.75 -11.13 -10.91
N VAL A 161 6.20 -11.39 -9.70
CA VAL A 161 6.27 -10.41 -8.61
C VAL A 161 7.73 -10.06 -8.38
N LEU A 162 8.11 -8.81 -8.65
CA LEU A 162 9.48 -8.34 -8.56
C LEU A 162 9.70 -7.70 -7.18
N GLY A 163 10.54 -8.34 -6.37
CA GLY A 163 10.84 -7.97 -4.99
C GLY A 163 10.17 -8.88 -3.96
N GLN A 164 10.82 -9.05 -2.81
CA GLN A 164 10.31 -9.80 -1.65
C GLN A 164 10.07 -8.92 -0.41
N GLY A 165 9.85 -7.62 -0.63
CA GLY A 165 9.62 -6.67 0.44
C GLY A 165 8.36 -6.99 1.24
N ILE A 166 8.37 -6.66 2.54
CA ILE A 166 7.24 -6.90 3.46
C ILE A 166 5.98 -6.11 3.10
N LEU A 167 6.12 -4.98 2.39
CA LEU A 167 4.99 -4.09 2.05
C LEU A 167 4.29 -4.46 0.74
N VAL A 168 5.00 -5.11 -0.18
CA VAL A 168 4.51 -5.36 -1.55
C VAL A 168 4.71 -6.82 -1.93
N GLY A 169 5.95 -7.23 -2.18
CA GLY A 169 6.25 -8.54 -2.77
C GLY A 169 5.65 -9.72 -2.02
N LYS A 170 5.99 -9.87 -0.73
CA LYS A 170 5.47 -10.96 0.12
C LYS A 170 3.94 -10.98 0.20
N PRO A 171 3.25 -9.88 0.55
CA PRO A 171 1.80 -9.92 0.65
C PRO A 171 1.08 -10.05 -0.70
N VAL A 172 1.63 -9.49 -1.79
CA VAL A 172 1.09 -9.69 -3.15
C VAL A 172 1.13 -11.17 -3.55
N SER A 173 2.27 -11.84 -3.36
CA SER A 173 2.40 -13.28 -3.65
C SER A 173 1.43 -14.12 -2.81
N ALA A 174 1.19 -13.74 -1.55
CA ALA A 174 0.20 -14.40 -0.71
C ALA A 174 -1.24 -14.19 -1.22
N LEU A 175 -1.62 -12.96 -1.60
CA LEU A 175 -2.95 -12.66 -2.17
C LEU A 175 -3.21 -13.42 -3.47
N LEU A 176 -2.22 -13.49 -4.36
CA LEU A 176 -2.32 -14.29 -5.59
C LEU A 176 -2.58 -15.76 -5.28
N ARG A 177 -1.85 -16.33 -4.31
CA ARG A 177 -2.05 -17.70 -3.83
C ARG A 177 -3.45 -17.92 -3.25
N TYR A 178 -3.96 -17.00 -2.42
CA TYR A 178 -5.32 -17.10 -1.87
C TYR A 178 -6.40 -17.08 -2.96
N ARG A 179 -6.11 -16.44 -4.10
CA ARG A 179 -6.97 -16.45 -5.30
C ARG A 179 -6.78 -17.67 -6.20
N GLY A 180 -5.92 -18.62 -5.82
CA GLY A 180 -5.59 -19.80 -6.61
C GLY A 180 -4.79 -19.47 -7.89
N LEU A 181 -4.04 -18.37 -7.88
CA LEU A 181 -3.19 -17.95 -8.99
C LEU A 181 -1.74 -18.35 -8.74
N SER A 182 -1.09 -18.85 -9.78
CA SER A 182 0.36 -19.14 -9.76
C SER A 182 1.15 -17.88 -10.08
N SER A 183 2.18 -17.60 -9.29
CA SER A 183 3.10 -16.49 -9.53
C SER A 183 4.52 -16.87 -9.16
N ILE A 184 5.50 -16.32 -9.87
CA ILE A 184 6.91 -16.42 -9.51
C ILE A 184 7.38 -15.14 -8.83
N THR A 185 8.01 -15.25 -7.67
CA THR A 185 8.65 -14.11 -7.02
C THR A 185 10.11 -14.03 -7.46
N ILE A 186 10.53 -12.88 -7.94
CA ILE A 186 11.87 -12.63 -8.51
C ILE A 186 12.59 -11.60 -7.64
N ASP A 187 13.83 -11.91 -7.26
CA ASP A 187 14.72 -11.02 -6.53
C ASP A 187 16.14 -11.01 -7.13
N ILE A 188 17.08 -10.39 -6.40
CA ILE A 188 18.47 -10.25 -6.86
C ILE A 188 19.20 -11.60 -6.99
N ASN A 189 18.81 -12.60 -6.20
CA ASN A 189 19.42 -13.93 -6.14
C ASN A 189 18.73 -14.95 -7.06
N THR A 190 17.64 -14.56 -7.71
CA THR A 190 16.91 -15.45 -8.63
C THR A 190 17.72 -15.71 -9.89
N GLU A 191 18.03 -16.98 -10.16
CA GLU A 191 18.70 -17.43 -11.38
C GLU A 191 17.77 -17.24 -12.59
N HIS A 192 18.36 -16.94 -13.76
CA HIS A 192 17.62 -16.74 -15.03
C HIS A 192 16.47 -15.71 -14.97
N LYS A 193 16.57 -14.74 -14.06
CA LYS A 193 15.54 -13.70 -13.85
C LYS A 193 15.17 -12.93 -15.12
N GLU A 194 16.12 -12.67 -16.01
CA GLU A 194 15.89 -11.97 -17.27
C GLU A 194 14.88 -12.74 -18.15
N GLU A 195 15.02 -14.06 -18.23
CA GLU A 195 14.09 -14.93 -18.97
C GLU A 195 12.71 -14.96 -18.31
N LEU A 196 12.66 -15.09 -16.99
CA LEU A 196 11.41 -15.09 -16.23
C LEU A 196 10.63 -13.78 -16.40
N ILE A 197 11.31 -12.63 -16.35
CA ILE A 197 10.71 -11.32 -16.60
C ILE A 197 10.23 -11.23 -18.06
N LYS A 198 11.02 -11.73 -19.02
CA LYS A 198 10.70 -11.68 -20.46
C LYS A 198 9.49 -12.55 -20.83
N ASN A 199 9.21 -13.59 -20.05
CA ASN A 199 8.10 -14.52 -20.29
C ASN A 199 6.82 -14.18 -19.51
N ALA A 200 6.86 -13.19 -18.61
CA ALA A 200 5.72 -12.77 -17.81
C ALA A 200 4.66 -12.04 -18.66
N ASP A 201 3.39 -12.39 -18.44
CA ASP A 201 2.24 -11.67 -18.98
C ASP A 201 1.81 -10.52 -18.06
N VAL A 202 2.06 -10.67 -16.75
CA VAL A 202 1.78 -9.68 -15.72
C VAL A 202 3.03 -9.53 -14.84
N ILE A 203 3.45 -8.30 -14.62
CA ILE A 203 4.55 -7.94 -13.71
C ILE A 203 3.99 -6.99 -12.64
N ILE A 204 4.17 -7.37 -11.37
CA ILE A 204 3.90 -6.50 -10.21
C ILE A 204 5.24 -6.18 -9.56
N SER A 205 5.65 -4.90 -9.54
CA SER A 205 6.95 -4.49 -9.00
C SER A 205 6.84 -3.71 -7.70
N GLY A 206 7.71 -4.04 -6.75
CA GLY A 206 7.95 -3.28 -5.53
C GLY A 206 9.39 -3.42 -5.08
N ILE A 207 10.33 -3.08 -5.97
CA ILE A 207 11.78 -3.21 -5.75
C ILE A 207 12.43 -1.92 -5.24
N GLY A 208 11.76 -0.77 -5.39
CA GLY A 208 12.24 0.52 -4.90
C GLY A 208 13.48 1.01 -5.65
N LYS A 209 13.54 0.77 -6.97
CA LYS A 209 14.64 1.18 -7.84
C LYS A 209 14.11 1.94 -9.04
N SER A 210 14.25 3.26 -9.01
CA SER A 210 13.84 4.19 -10.07
C SER A 210 14.15 3.68 -11.48
N ARG A 211 13.12 3.52 -12.31
CA ARG A 211 13.22 3.23 -13.77
C ARG A 211 14.08 2.01 -14.11
N HIS A 212 14.10 1.00 -13.23
CA HIS A 212 14.87 -0.21 -13.43
C HIS A 212 14.26 -1.13 -14.50
N ILE A 213 12.93 -1.25 -14.54
CA ILE A 213 12.21 -2.11 -15.49
C ILE A 213 12.05 -1.36 -16.81
N LYS A 214 12.69 -1.88 -17.87
CA LYS A 214 12.74 -1.26 -19.20
C LYS A 214 12.06 -2.10 -20.27
N GLY A 215 11.70 -1.46 -21.39
CA GLY A 215 10.99 -2.10 -22.51
C GLY A 215 11.69 -3.31 -23.12
N ASP A 216 13.01 -3.35 -23.13
CA ASP A 216 13.82 -4.47 -23.62
C ASP A 216 13.81 -5.68 -22.67
N MET A 217 13.52 -5.48 -21.39
CA MET A 217 13.46 -6.55 -20.37
C MET A 217 12.14 -7.33 -20.41
N ILE A 218 11.08 -6.74 -20.95
CA ILE A 218 9.70 -7.25 -20.79
C ILE A 218 9.12 -7.84 -22.09
N LYS A 219 8.07 -8.64 -21.93
CA LYS A 219 7.28 -9.21 -23.04
C LYS A 219 6.44 -8.13 -23.74
N LYS A 220 6.28 -8.24 -25.06
CA LYS A 220 5.27 -7.43 -25.79
C LYS A 220 3.87 -7.80 -25.29
N GLY A 221 3.08 -6.79 -24.95
CA GLY A 221 1.72 -6.94 -24.42
C GLY A 221 1.64 -7.19 -22.92
N VAL A 222 2.74 -7.06 -22.17
CA VAL A 222 2.74 -7.25 -20.70
C VAL A 222 1.86 -6.21 -19.98
N VAL A 223 1.27 -6.62 -18.86
CA VAL A 223 0.60 -5.75 -17.88
C VAL A 223 1.60 -5.39 -16.77
N LEU A 224 1.76 -4.10 -16.50
CA LEU A 224 2.69 -3.60 -15.48
C LEU A 224 1.93 -2.93 -14.33
N ILE A 225 2.07 -3.46 -13.11
CA ILE A 225 1.64 -2.83 -11.86
C ILE A 225 2.88 -2.38 -11.10
N ASP A 226 3.12 -1.08 -11.09
CA ASP A 226 4.27 -0.44 -10.46
C ASP A 226 3.90 0.13 -9.08
N ALA A 227 4.23 -0.63 -8.04
CA ALA A 227 4.12 -0.20 -6.64
C ALA A 227 5.44 0.36 -6.10
N GLY A 228 6.46 0.49 -6.93
CA GLY A 228 7.71 1.14 -6.59
C GLY A 228 7.51 2.64 -6.38
N THR A 229 8.13 3.17 -5.34
CA THR A 229 8.22 4.61 -5.13
C THR A 229 9.65 4.96 -4.74
N SER A 230 10.26 5.83 -5.53
CA SER A 230 11.58 6.39 -5.27
C SER A 230 11.55 7.89 -5.54
N GLU A 231 12.29 8.66 -4.76
CA GLU A 231 12.48 10.08 -5.04
C GLU A 231 13.49 10.23 -6.18
N SER A 232 13.10 10.89 -7.27
CA SER A 232 14.06 11.28 -8.30
C SER A 232 14.79 12.53 -7.87
N LEU A 233 16.12 12.50 -8.01
CA LEU A 233 17.00 13.67 -7.83
C LEU A 233 17.08 14.52 -9.11
N GLU A 234 16.15 14.35 -10.05
CA GLU A 234 16.14 15.10 -11.30
C GLU A 234 15.83 16.58 -11.02
N ARG A 235 16.77 17.46 -11.39
CA ARG A 235 16.57 18.90 -11.34
C ARG A 235 15.56 19.29 -12.41
N SER A 236 14.58 20.12 -12.06
CA SER A 236 13.68 20.70 -13.04
C SER A 236 14.46 21.57 -14.04
N SER A 237 13.89 21.83 -15.23
CA SER A 237 14.42 22.74 -16.24
C SER A 237 14.67 24.17 -15.72
N MET A 238 14.11 24.50 -14.55
CA MET A 238 14.21 25.78 -13.86
C MET A 238 15.21 25.75 -12.68
N GLY A 239 16.01 24.70 -12.53
CA GLY A 239 17.06 24.62 -11.50
C GLY A 239 16.56 24.35 -10.07
N GLU A 240 15.25 24.27 -9.85
CA GLU A 240 14.67 23.88 -8.56
C GLU A 240 14.71 22.35 -8.38
N PRO A 241 15.11 21.84 -7.20
CA PRO A 241 14.94 20.45 -6.84
C PRO A 241 13.45 20.16 -6.67
N ASN A 242 12.82 19.68 -7.73
CA ASN A 242 11.44 19.20 -7.66
C ASN A 242 11.56 17.67 -7.56
N ALA A 243 11.70 17.16 -6.33
CA ALA A 243 11.80 15.73 -6.07
C ALA A 243 10.56 15.04 -6.63
N LYS A 244 10.70 14.44 -7.82
CA LYS A 244 9.58 13.81 -8.52
C LYS A 244 9.53 12.36 -8.08
N ILE A 245 8.40 11.93 -7.55
CA ILE A 245 8.19 10.52 -7.23
C ILE A 245 8.17 9.75 -8.55
N VAL A 246 9.07 8.78 -8.69
CA VAL A 246 9.19 7.89 -9.84
C VAL A 246 9.05 6.45 -9.38
N GLY A 247 8.55 5.59 -10.27
CA GLY A 247 8.36 4.18 -10.02
C GLY A 247 9.54 3.32 -10.45
N ASP A 248 9.38 2.01 -10.30
CA ASP A 248 10.34 1.02 -10.76
C ASP A 248 10.37 0.90 -12.30
N VAL A 249 9.30 1.30 -12.98
CA VAL A 249 9.13 1.19 -14.43
C VAL A 249 9.57 2.47 -15.15
N ASP A 250 10.38 2.30 -16.19
CA ASP A 250 10.67 3.37 -17.15
C ASP A 250 9.53 3.51 -18.16
N LEU A 251 8.56 4.38 -17.83
CA LEU A 251 7.34 4.62 -18.62
C LEU A 251 7.61 4.93 -20.10
N GLU A 252 8.68 5.67 -20.39
CA GLU A 252 8.99 6.05 -21.78
C GLU A 252 9.47 4.83 -22.57
N SER A 253 10.31 3.99 -21.97
CA SER A 253 10.84 2.80 -22.63
C SER A 253 9.79 1.71 -22.87
N VAL A 254 8.73 1.64 -22.04
CA VAL A 254 7.72 0.58 -22.11
C VAL A 254 6.49 0.94 -22.96
N LYS A 255 6.36 2.20 -23.40
CA LYS A 255 5.15 2.75 -24.04
C LYS A 255 4.66 1.97 -25.28
N ASP A 256 5.59 1.44 -26.06
CA ASP A 256 5.33 0.70 -27.30
C ASP A 256 5.38 -0.83 -27.10
N VAL A 257 5.69 -1.28 -25.87
CA VAL A 257 5.85 -2.69 -25.53
C VAL A 257 4.71 -3.19 -24.66
N ALA A 258 4.36 -2.48 -23.59
CA ALA A 258 3.34 -2.89 -22.63
C ALA A 258 1.91 -2.68 -23.17
N SER A 259 1.00 -3.58 -22.78
CA SER A 259 -0.43 -3.39 -23.03
C SER A 259 -1.02 -2.42 -22.01
N TYR A 260 -0.66 -2.56 -20.73
CA TYR A 260 -1.12 -1.72 -19.62
C TYR A 260 0.03 -1.34 -18.68
N VAL A 261 -0.04 -0.15 -18.09
CA VAL A 261 0.85 0.25 -16.99
C VAL A 261 0.12 1.11 -15.96
N SER A 262 0.36 0.84 -14.67
CA SER A 262 -0.02 1.79 -13.62
C SER A 262 1.07 2.88 -13.50
N PRO A 263 0.74 4.16 -13.64
CA PRO A 263 1.74 5.23 -13.66
C PRO A 263 2.22 5.56 -12.23
N VAL A 264 3.44 6.09 -12.11
CA VAL A 264 3.93 6.66 -10.85
C VAL A 264 4.32 8.12 -11.08
N PRO A 265 3.65 9.09 -10.43
CA PRO A 265 2.49 8.94 -9.54
C PRO A 265 1.17 8.70 -10.30
N GLY A 266 0.13 8.22 -9.58
CA GLY A 266 -1.24 8.12 -10.10
C GLY A 266 -1.80 6.70 -10.26
N GLY A 267 -0.97 5.68 -10.08
CA GLY A 267 -1.32 4.27 -10.09
C GLY A 267 -1.58 3.72 -8.69
N VAL A 268 -0.66 2.93 -8.15
CA VAL A 268 -0.83 2.21 -6.87
C VAL A 268 -1.06 3.16 -5.69
N GLY A 269 -0.27 4.24 -5.57
CA GLY A 269 -0.28 5.13 -4.40
C GLY A 269 -1.66 5.69 -3.99
N PRO A 270 -2.43 6.32 -4.89
CA PRO A 270 -3.79 6.78 -4.57
C PRO A 270 -4.73 5.66 -4.11
N VAL A 271 -4.59 4.46 -4.67
CA VAL A 271 -5.40 3.29 -4.29
C VAL A 271 -5.00 2.79 -2.90
N THR A 272 -3.72 2.89 -2.51
CA THR A 272 -3.23 2.49 -1.18
C THR A 272 -3.98 3.21 -0.07
N ILE A 273 -4.22 4.51 -0.20
CA ILE A 273 -4.95 5.26 0.84
C ILE A 273 -6.43 4.86 0.85
N ALA A 274 -7.03 4.62 -0.31
CA ALA A 274 -8.40 4.14 -0.39
C ALA A 274 -8.56 2.76 0.27
N MET A 275 -7.61 1.86 0.05
CA MET A 275 -7.59 0.53 0.66
C MET A 275 -7.34 0.58 2.18
N LEU A 276 -6.51 1.51 2.65
CA LEU A 276 -6.34 1.76 4.07
C LEU A 276 -7.66 2.18 4.73
N LEU A 277 -8.39 3.11 4.13
CA LEU A 277 -9.70 3.53 4.66
C LEU A 277 -10.78 2.44 4.51
N ASN A 278 -10.67 1.59 3.49
CA ASN A 278 -11.49 0.40 3.36
C ASN A 278 -11.22 -0.62 4.48
N ASN A 279 -9.96 -0.77 4.92
CA ASN A 279 -9.62 -1.57 6.10
C ASN A 279 -10.24 -0.98 7.38
N VAL A 280 -10.20 0.35 7.56
CA VAL A 280 -10.89 1.01 8.69
C VAL A 280 -12.39 0.72 8.68
N LEU A 281 -13.02 0.79 7.51
CA LEU A 281 -14.44 0.44 7.35
C LEU A 281 -14.71 -1.01 7.76
N LYS A 282 -13.87 -1.97 7.34
CA LYS A 282 -14.04 -3.39 7.73
C LYS A 282 -14.03 -3.57 9.24
N VAL A 283 -13.07 -2.95 9.94
CA VAL A 283 -13.04 -3.00 11.42
C VAL A 283 -14.32 -2.40 12.00
N ALA A 284 -14.81 -1.30 11.43
CA ALA A 284 -16.03 -0.66 11.90
C ALA A 284 -17.27 -1.55 11.70
N GLN A 285 -17.37 -2.25 10.56
CA GLN A 285 -18.45 -3.19 10.27
C GLN A 285 -18.41 -4.40 11.21
N ASN A 286 -17.24 -4.99 11.44
CA ASN A 286 -17.08 -6.15 12.35
C ASN A 286 -17.38 -5.82 13.82
N LYS A 287 -17.32 -4.55 14.23
CA LYS A 287 -17.73 -4.12 15.59
C LYS A 287 -19.25 -4.03 15.75
N HIS A 288 -19.99 -4.01 14.65
CA HIS A 288 -21.44 -3.86 14.61
C HIS A 288 -22.19 -5.19 14.36
N GLU A 289 -21.49 -6.24 13.94
CA GLU A 289 -22.02 -7.60 13.88
C GLU A 289 -22.08 -8.26 15.27
#